data_AF-A0A6J1PE26-F1
#
_entry.id   AF-A0A6J1PE26-F1
#
_cell.length_a   1.000
_cell.length_b   1.000
_cell.length_c   1.000
_cell.angle_alpha   90.00
_cell.angle_beta   90.00
_cell.angle_gamma   90.00
#
_symmetry.space_group_name_H-M   'P 1'
#
loop_
_entity.id
_entity.type
_entity.pdbx_description
1 polymer ?
#
loop_
_entity_poly.entity_id
_entity_poly.type
_entity_poly.pdbx_seq_one_letter_code
_entity_poly.pdbx_strand_id
1 'polypeptide(L)'
;MAKSVMTAQEWKEKGNEEFSKGNWSNAISHYTNGLRLTKEDNAEKGVYYKNRAAVYLKLHDYKKVVEDCDSALKICCNKALYRRCQALEALERFEEAHRDAEVIISSDPNNKVVQPVATRLLEIVQERSKENVSQILDLAFNVSADNDKRETAMNNLLVLARERAGAEEIFKKEGVSKIIQLVKVEKNEKVICTAIRIIGELCKNNINRTESVAKFVGLPWCLEIMNSTSVQIVNASQYCLQVNI
;
A
#
# COMPACT_ATOMS: atom_id res chain seq x y z
N MET A 1 -54.72 12.05 -15.89
CA MET A 1 -54.15 10.85 -15.24
C MET A 1 -52.95 11.30 -14.42
N ALA A 2 -53.05 11.29 -13.09
CA ALA A 2 -51.89 11.54 -12.24
C ALA A 2 -50.89 10.40 -12.46
N LYS A 3 -49.67 10.70 -12.90
CA LYS A 3 -48.57 9.73 -12.86
C LYS A 3 -48.43 9.30 -11.40
N SER A 4 -48.76 8.05 -11.08
CA SER A 4 -48.47 7.47 -9.78
C SER A 4 -46.98 7.62 -9.53
N VAL A 5 -46.59 8.56 -8.68
CA VAL A 5 -45.19 8.78 -8.32
C VAL A 5 -44.85 7.68 -7.35
N MET A 6 -44.14 6.67 -7.85
CA MET A 6 -43.62 5.59 -7.02
C MET A 6 -42.77 6.14 -5.89
N THR A 7 -42.99 5.63 -4.69
CA THR A 7 -42.20 5.91 -3.48
C THR A 7 -40.79 5.32 -3.60
N ALA A 8 -39.85 5.83 -2.81
CA ALA A 8 -38.48 5.30 -2.78
C ALA A 8 -38.49 3.78 -2.50
N GLN A 9 -39.23 3.35 -1.48
CA GLN A 9 -39.37 1.95 -1.09
C GLN A 9 -39.86 1.05 -2.25
N GLU A 10 -40.87 1.49 -3.01
CA GLU A 10 -41.36 0.71 -4.15
C GLU A 10 -40.30 0.61 -5.28
N TRP A 11 -39.47 1.66 -5.47
CA TRP A 11 -38.33 1.56 -6.39
C TRP A 11 -37.28 0.57 -5.91
N LYS A 12 -37.04 0.47 -4.60
CA LYS A 12 -36.15 -0.54 -4.02
C LYS A 12 -36.64 -1.94 -4.31
N GLU A 13 -37.93 -2.18 -4.11
CA GLU A 13 -38.55 -3.49 -4.31
C GLU A 13 -38.48 -3.92 -5.78
N LYS A 14 -38.82 -3.02 -6.71
CA LYS A 14 -38.63 -3.29 -8.15
C LYS A 14 -37.16 -3.52 -8.51
N GLY A 15 -36.24 -2.76 -7.93
CA GLY A 15 -34.81 -2.97 -8.12
C GLY A 15 -34.35 -4.35 -7.66
N ASN A 16 -34.85 -4.82 -6.51
CA ASN A 16 -34.56 -6.15 -5.98
C ASN A 16 -35.16 -7.26 -6.87
N GLU A 17 -36.37 -7.05 -7.38
CA GLU A 17 -37.05 -7.99 -8.30
C GLU A 17 -36.28 -8.11 -9.63
N GLU A 18 -35.89 -6.99 -10.23
CA GLU A 18 -35.10 -7.02 -11.46
C GLU A 18 -33.68 -7.58 -11.22
N PHE A 19 -33.12 -7.35 -10.03
CA PHE A 19 -31.85 -7.98 -9.62
C PHE A 19 -31.97 -9.51 -9.55
N SER A 20 -33.05 -10.05 -8.97
CA SER A 20 -33.23 -11.50 -8.88
C SER A 20 -33.49 -12.16 -10.23
N LYS A 21 -34.10 -11.42 -11.18
CA LYS A 21 -34.27 -11.85 -12.58
C LYS A 21 -32.99 -11.76 -13.41
N GLY A 22 -31.93 -11.12 -12.92
CA GLY A 22 -30.70 -10.85 -13.68
C GLY A 22 -30.81 -9.68 -14.67
N ASN A 23 -31.87 -8.88 -14.57
CA ASN A 23 -32.08 -7.70 -15.41
C ASN A 23 -31.31 -6.49 -14.87
N TRP A 24 -29.98 -6.51 -15.04
CA TRP A 24 -29.07 -5.55 -14.42
C TRP A 24 -29.36 -4.08 -14.78
N SER A 25 -29.65 -3.79 -16.05
CA SER A 25 -29.95 -2.43 -16.51
C SER A 25 -31.19 -1.85 -15.81
N ASN A 26 -32.25 -2.65 -15.70
CA ASN A 26 -33.48 -2.24 -15.02
C ASN A 26 -33.26 -2.09 -13.51
N ALA A 27 -32.51 -3.01 -12.90
CA ALA A 27 -32.17 -2.93 -11.48
C ALA A 27 -31.41 -1.62 -11.16
N ILE A 28 -30.41 -1.25 -11.98
CA ILE A 28 -29.69 0.03 -11.84
C ILE A 28 -30.63 1.22 -11.98
N SER A 29 -31.51 1.21 -12.99
CA SER A 29 -32.48 2.27 -13.22
C SER A 29 -33.40 2.45 -11.99
N HIS A 30 -33.93 1.35 -11.45
CA HIS A 30 -34.79 1.38 -10.27
C HIS A 30 -34.07 1.89 -9.02
N TYR A 31 -32.87 1.39 -8.70
CA TYR A 31 -32.11 1.92 -7.55
C TYR A 31 -31.72 3.39 -7.73
N THR A 32 -31.40 3.81 -8.95
CA THR A 32 -31.07 5.22 -9.26
C THR A 32 -32.28 6.13 -9.08
N ASN A 33 -33.48 5.69 -9.47
CA ASN A 33 -34.71 6.43 -9.20
C ASN A 33 -35.02 6.50 -7.71
N GLY A 34 -34.80 5.42 -6.95
CA GLY A 34 -34.89 5.43 -5.48
C GLY A 34 -33.93 6.46 -4.85
N LEU A 35 -32.66 6.46 -5.27
CA LEU A 35 -31.65 7.43 -4.81
C LEU A 35 -32.04 8.89 -5.08
N ARG A 36 -32.71 9.16 -6.21
CA ARG A 36 -33.19 10.51 -6.55
C ARG A 36 -34.30 11.01 -5.62
N LEU A 37 -35.07 10.10 -5.03
CA LEU A 37 -36.13 10.43 -4.08
C LEU A 37 -35.61 10.57 -2.64
N THR A 38 -34.52 9.89 -2.29
CA THR A 38 -33.85 10.02 -1.00
C THR A 38 -32.86 11.18 -0.99
N LYS A 39 -33.31 12.38 -0.59
CA LYS A 39 -32.47 13.59 -0.55
C LYS A 39 -31.50 13.61 0.63
N GLU A 40 -31.95 13.15 1.79
CA GLU A 40 -31.16 13.13 3.03
C GLU A 40 -30.22 11.92 3.08
N ASP A 41 -29.05 12.12 3.68
CA ASP A 41 -28.09 11.05 3.93
C ASP A 41 -28.56 10.17 5.10
N ASN A 42 -29.42 9.21 4.79
CA ASN A 42 -30.00 8.28 5.75
C ASN A 42 -29.70 6.82 5.41
N ALA A 43 -30.00 5.91 6.34
CA ALA A 43 -29.74 4.48 6.17
C ALA A 43 -30.39 3.89 4.90
N GLU A 44 -31.54 4.43 4.46
CA GLU A 44 -32.22 4.00 3.25
C GLU A 44 -31.39 4.32 1.99
N LYS A 45 -30.85 5.55 1.91
CA LYS A 45 -29.94 5.99 0.85
C LYS A 45 -28.69 5.11 0.77
N GLY A 46 -28.11 4.76 1.93
CA GLY A 46 -27.00 3.81 2.03
C GLY A 46 -27.34 2.42 1.48
N VAL A 47 -28.57 1.94 1.67
CA VAL A 47 -29.04 0.66 1.12
C VAL A 47 -29.13 0.70 -0.41
N TYR A 48 -29.64 1.79 -1.01
CA TYR A 48 -29.68 1.89 -2.47
C TYR A 48 -28.30 1.88 -3.10
N TYR A 49 -27.35 2.66 -2.57
CA TYR A 49 -25.97 2.63 -3.03
C TYR A 49 -25.38 1.21 -2.93
N LYS A 50 -25.55 0.55 -1.79
CA LYS A 50 -25.08 -0.83 -1.57
C LYS A 50 -25.71 -1.82 -2.56
N ASN A 51 -27.00 -1.71 -2.84
CA ASN A 51 -27.70 -2.61 -3.75
C ASN A 51 -27.33 -2.34 -5.22
N ARG A 52 -27.15 -1.07 -5.60
CA ARG A 52 -26.69 -0.69 -6.94
C ARG A 52 -25.23 -1.11 -7.17
N ALA A 53 -24.36 -0.96 -6.17
CA ALA A 53 -23.01 -1.54 -6.17
C ALA A 53 -23.03 -3.07 -6.40
N ALA A 54 -23.99 -3.79 -5.82
CA ALA A 54 -24.14 -5.23 -6.06
C ALA A 54 -24.45 -5.54 -7.54
N VAL A 55 -25.23 -4.70 -8.22
CA VAL A 55 -25.49 -4.84 -9.66
C VAL A 55 -24.24 -4.53 -10.47
N TYR A 56 -23.54 -3.44 -10.17
CA TYR A 56 -22.30 -3.10 -10.87
C TYR A 56 -21.22 -4.17 -10.71
N LEU A 57 -21.18 -4.85 -9.56
CA LEU A 57 -20.29 -5.98 -9.34
C LEU A 57 -20.62 -7.17 -10.27
N LYS A 58 -21.90 -7.43 -10.56
CA LYS A 58 -22.33 -8.43 -11.55
C LYS A 58 -22.00 -8.04 -12.98
N LEU A 59 -21.89 -6.75 -13.26
CA LEU A 59 -21.47 -6.22 -14.56
C LEU A 59 -19.96 -6.03 -14.69
N HIS A 60 -19.18 -6.37 -13.65
CA HIS A 60 -17.74 -6.11 -13.59
C HIS A 60 -17.35 -4.63 -13.78
N ASP A 61 -18.27 -3.69 -13.50
CA ASP A 61 -18.00 -2.25 -13.52
C ASP A 61 -17.44 -1.82 -12.16
N TYR A 62 -16.21 -2.27 -11.87
CA TYR A 62 -15.60 -2.14 -10.55
C TYR A 62 -15.41 -0.68 -10.12
N LYS A 63 -15.23 0.25 -11.06
CA LYS A 63 -15.12 1.69 -10.76
C LYS A 63 -16.40 2.20 -10.11
N LYS A 64 -17.56 1.89 -10.70
CA LYS A 64 -18.86 2.27 -10.12
C LYS A 64 -19.17 1.53 -8.82
N VAL A 65 -18.69 0.29 -8.65
CA VAL A 65 -18.80 -0.40 -7.35
C VAL A 65 -18.08 0.41 -6.27
N VAL A 66 -16.86 0.86 -6.52
CA VAL A 66 -16.10 1.67 -5.56
C VAL A 66 -16.83 2.98 -5.25
N GLU A 67 -17.28 3.72 -6.27
CA GLU A 67 -18.02 4.98 -6.08
C GLU A 67 -19.30 4.83 -5.23
N ASP A 68 -20.11 3.80 -5.52
CA ASP A 68 -21.32 3.53 -4.75
C ASP A 68 -21.00 3.04 -3.34
N CYS A 69 -19.98 2.20 -3.16
CA CYS A 69 -19.57 1.77 -1.83
C CYS A 69 -19.01 2.92 -1.00
N ASP A 70 -18.21 3.82 -1.57
CA ASP A 70 -17.72 5.03 -0.91
C ASP A 70 -18.88 5.91 -0.43
N SER A 71 -19.88 6.09 -1.29
CA SER A 71 -21.10 6.84 -0.96
C SER A 71 -21.89 6.15 0.16
N ALA A 72 -22.00 4.82 0.14
CA ALA A 72 -22.66 4.05 1.19
C ALA A 72 -21.92 4.11 2.54
N LEU A 73 -20.59 4.12 2.53
CA LEU A 73 -19.76 4.14 3.73
C LEU A 73 -19.78 5.49 4.44
N LYS A 74 -19.93 6.60 3.69
CA LYS A 74 -20.19 7.94 4.27
C LYS A 74 -21.46 7.98 5.12
N ILE A 75 -22.44 7.11 4.82
CA ILE A 75 -23.73 7.00 5.52
C ILE A 75 -23.72 5.85 6.55
N CYS A 76 -22.53 5.36 6.94
CA CYS A 76 -22.32 4.28 7.91
C CYS A 76 -22.84 2.90 7.46
N CYS A 77 -22.84 2.60 6.16
CA CYS A 77 -23.19 1.26 5.67
C CYS A 77 -21.95 0.34 5.57
N ASN A 78 -21.42 -0.12 6.70
CA ASN A 78 -20.21 -0.97 6.75
C ASN A 78 -20.35 -2.29 5.95
N LYS A 79 -21.57 -2.72 5.64
CA LYS A 79 -21.86 -3.85 4.73
C LYS A 79 -21.44 -3.60 3.27
N ALA A 80 -21.05 -2.37 2.92
CA ALA A 80 -20.47 -2.04 1.62
C ALA A 80 -18.97 -2.38 1.52
N LEU A 81 -18.25 -2.48 2.64
CA LEU A 81 -16.80 -2.74 2.68
C LEU A 81 -16.42 -3.99 1.89
N TYR A 82 -17.14 -5.10 2.05
CA TYR A 82 -16.79 -6.35 1.38
C TYR A 82 -16.91 -6.25 -0.14
N ARG A 83 -17.93 -5.54 -0.66
CA ARG A 83 -18.07 -5.30 -2.10
C ARG A 83 -17.00 -4.37 -2.64
N ARG A 84 -16.64 -3.33 -1.87
CA ARG A 84 -15.55 -2.42 -2.23
C ARG A 84 -14.22 -3.16 -2.26
N CYS A 85 -13.94 -4.01 -1.27
CA CYS A 85 -12.78 -4.90 -1.22
C CYS A 85 -12.68 -5.75 -2.50
N GLN A 86 -13.76 -6.44 -2.90
CA GLN A 86 -13.79 -7.24 -4.14
C GLN A 86 -13.52 -6.41 -5.40
N ALA A 87 -14.09 -5.21 -5.49
CA ALA A 87 -13.88 -4.32 -6.63
C ALA A 87 -12.46 -3.72 -6.67
N LEU A 88 -11.91 -3.33 -5.52
CA LEU A 88 -10.55 -2.83 -5.40
C LEU A 88 -9.54 -3.91 -5.76
N GLU A 89 -9.78 -5.15 -5.34
CA GLU A 89 -8.96 -6.30 -5.72
C GLU A 89 -8.98 -6.51 -7.25
N ALA A 90 -10.17 -6.47 -7.88
CA ALA A 90 -10.28 -6.61 -9.32
C ALA A 90 -9.68 -5.42 -10.11
N LEU A 91 -9.49 -4.28 -9.45
CA LEU A 91 -8.76 -3.12 -9.98
C LEU A 91 -7.27 -3.13 -9.60
N GLU A 92 -6.77 -4.23 -9.01
CA GLU A 92 -5.40 -4.39 -8.50
C GLU A 92 -4.94 -3.34 -7.48
N ARG A 93 -5.90 -2.69 -6.81
CA ARG A 93 -5.67 -1.75 -5.70
C ARG A 93 -5.61 -2.53 -4.38
N PHE A 94 -4.64 -3.43 -4.28
CA PHE A 94 -4.58 -4.45 -3.22
C PHE A 94 -4.39 -3.88 -1.82
N GLU A 95 -3.65 -2.78 -1.67
CA GLU A 95 -3.43 -2.13 -0.37
C GLU A 95 -4.75 -1.55 0.19
N GLU A 96 -5.58 -0.98 -0.68
CA GLU A 96 -6.91 -0.50 -0.31
C GLU A 96 -7.87 -1.65 -0.02
N ALA A 97 -7.83 -2.71 -0.84
CA ALA A 97 -8.63 -3.91 -0.62
C ALA A 97 -8.29 -4.58 0.73
N HIS A 98 -7.00 -4.65 1.08
CA HIS A 98 -6.54 -5.21 2.35
C HIS A 98 -7.07 -4.39 3.54
N ARG A 99 -6.98 -3.06 3.48
CA ARG A 99 -7.53 -2.18 4.53
C ARG A 99 -9.03 -2.40 4.75
N ASP A 100 -9.80 -2.56 3.67
CA ASP A 100 -11.22 -2.86 3.79
C ASP A 100 -11.47 -4.22 4.47
N ALA A 101 -10.66 -5.23 4.14
CA ALA A 101 -10.72 -6.54 4.78
C ALA A 101 -10.36 -6.48 6.27
N GLU A 102 -9.34 -5.71 6.65
CA GLU A 102 -8.93 -5.49 8.04
C GLU A 102 -10.02 -4.80 8.88
N VAL A 103 -10.70 -3.80 8.32
CA VAL A 103 -11.83 -3.15 9.00
C VAL A 103 -12.95 -4.15 9.25
N ILE A 104 -13.26 -5.02 8.27
CA ILE A 104 -14.28 -6.06 8.45
C ILE A 104 -13.86 -7.04 9.55
N ILE A 105 -12.62 -7.56 9.52
CA ILE A 105 -12.11 -8.51 10.52
C ILE A 105 -12.07 -7.89 11.92
N SER A 106 -11.74 -6.60 12.02
CA SER A 106 -11.74 -5.90 13.31
C SER A 106 -13.14 -5.82 13.93
N SER A 107 -14.18 -5.73 13.10
CA SER A 107 -15.58 -5.72 13.53
C SER A 107 -16.19 -7.11 13.71
N ASP A 108 -15.73 -8.10 12.94
CA ASP A 108 -16.18 -9.50 12.97
C ASP A 108 -14.97 -10.43 12.78
N PRO A 109 -14.23 -10.74 13.86
CA PRO A 109 -13.00 -11.54 13.77
C PRO A 109 -13.23 -12.96 13.26
N ASN A 110 -14.45 -13.50 13.38
CA ASN A 110 -14.78 -14.87 12.99
C ASN A 110 -15.41 -14.95 11.58
N ASN A 111 -15.29 -13.89 10.78
CA ASN A 111 -15.85 -13.85 9.44
C ASN A 111 -15.13 -14.82 8.48
N LYS A 112 -15.66 -16.05 8.34
CA LYS A 112 -15.09 -17.11 7.50
C LYS A 112 -14.98 -16.76 6.02
N VAL A 113 -15.70 -15.72 5.56
CA VAL A 113 -15.66 -15.28 4.16
C VAL A 113 -14.50 -14.33 3.93
N VAL A 114 -14.24 -13.41 4.86
CA VAL A 114 -13.22 -12.35 4.69
C VAL A 114 -11.84 -12.78 5.16
N GLN A 115 -11.75 -13.67 6.15
CA GLN A 115 -10.46 -14.18 6.64
C GLN A 115 -9.52 -14.69 5.52
N PRO A 116 -9.92 -15.65 4.65
CA PRO A 116 -9.05 -16.11 3.58
C PRO A 116 -8.73 -15.02 2.55
N VAL A 117 -9.65 -14.06 2.34
CA VAL A 117 -9.43 -12.92 1.45
C VAL A 117 -8.36 -12.00 2.02
N ALA A 118 -8.43 -11.67 3.30
CA ALA A 118 -7.45 -10.81 3.98
C ALA A 118 -6.06 -11.44 3.98
N THR A 119 -5.94 -12.73 4.31
CA THR A 119 -4.66 -13.46 4.27
C THR A 119 -4.01 -13.41 2.89
N ARG A 120 -4.78 -13.72 1.84
CA ARG A 120 -4.27 -13.67 0.46
C ARG A 120 -3.90 -12.25 0.02
N LEU A 121 -4.72 -11.25 0.36
CA LEU A 121 -4.40 -9.84 0.05
C LEU A 121 -3.13 -9.38 0.77
N LEU A 122 -2.92 -9.82 2.01
CA LEU A 122 -1.70 -9.52 2.77
C LEU A 122 -0.47 -10.09 2.07
N GLU A 123 -0.54 -11.35 1.62
CA GLU A 123 0.56 -11.99 0.87
C GLU A 123 0.89 -11.21 -0.41
N ILE A 124 -0.12 -10.80 -1.18
CA ILE A 124 0.08 -10.00 -2.40
C ILE A 124 0.71 -8.65 -2.09
N VAL A 125 0.21 -7.94 -1.07
CA VAL A 125 0.74 -6.63 -0.66
C VAL A 125 2.19 -6.76 -0.17
N GLN A 126 2.49 -7.81 0.59
CA GLN A 126 3.86 -8.09 1.03
C GLN A 126 4.77 -8.39 -0.15
N GLU A 127 4.34 -9.21 -1.11
CA GLU A 127 5.17 -9.56 -2.26
C GLU A 127 5.43 -8.36 -3.17
N ARG A 128 4.41 -7.53 -3.47
CA ARG A 128 4.59 -6.27 -4.21
C ARG A 128 5.54 -5.32 -3.49
N SER A 129 5.45 -5.25 -2.16
CA SER A 129 6.40 -4.46 -1.37
C SER A 129 7.84 -4.96 -1.53
N LYS A 130 8.07 -6.28 -1.46
CA LYS A 130 9.40 -6.87 -1.71
C LYS A 130 9.91 -6.61 -3.13
N GLU A 131 9.06 -6.78 -4.14
CA GLU A 131 9.41 -6.49 -5.54
C GLU A 131 9.80 -5.02 -5.73
N ASN A 132 9.02 -4.10 -5.16
CA ASN A 132 9.34 -2.67 -5.18
C ASN A 132 10.69 -2.39 -4.51
N VAL A 133 10.97 -2.98 -3.34
CA VAL A 133 12.28 -2.84 -2.69
C VAL A 133 13.39 -3.40 -3.59
N SER A 134 13.19 -4.55 -4.22
CA SER A 134 14.18 -5.15 -5.15
C SER A 134 14.47 -4.22 -6.33
N GLN A 135 13.45 -3.66 -6.97
CA GLN A 135 13.61 -2.73 -8.09
C GLN A 135 14.36 -1.46 -7.66
N ILE A 136 14.06 -0.93 -6.48
CA ILE A 136 14.75 0.24 -5.94
C ILE A 136 16.22 -0.11 -5.66
N LEU A 137 16.51 -1.28 -5.05
CA LEU A 137 17.87 -1.76 -4.82
C LEU A 137 18.64 -1.87 -6.14
N ASP A 138 18.07 -2.52 -7.14
CA ASP A 138 18.73 -2.74 -8.44
C ASP A 138 19.05 -1.42 -9.14
N LEU A 139 18.12 -0.44 -9.11
CA LEU A 139 18.38 0.89 -9.66
C LEU A 139 19.45 1.65 -8.87
N ALA A 140 19.38 1.64 -7.53
CA ALA A 140 20.29 2.36 -6.65
C ALA A 140 21.76 1.89 -6.80
N PHE A 141 21.96 0.57 -6.87
CA PHE A 141 23.29 -0.04 -6.97
C PHE A 141 23.80 -0.20 -8.40
N ASN A 142 23.00 0.13 -9.43
CA ASN A 142 23.46 0.08 -10.81
C ASN A 142 24.36 1.28 -11.16
N VAL A 143 25.68 1.10 -11.03
CA VAL A 143 26.70 2.15 -11.30
C VAL A 143 26.66 2.68 -12.74
N SER A 144 26.08 1.95 -13.69
CA SER A 144 25.92 2.38 -15.08
C SER A 144 24.67 3.22 -15.35
N ALA A 145 23.74 3.31 -14.39
CA ALA A 145 22.52 4.09 -14.53
C ALA A 145 22.76 5.59 -14.34
N ASP A 146 21.79 6.39 -14.78
CA ASP A 146 21.79 7.84 -14.63
C ASP A 146 21.90 8.28 -13.16
N ASN A 147 22.77 9.27 -12.91
CA ASN A 147 23.10 9.72 -11.55
C ASN A 147 21.89 10.27 -10.79
N ASP A 148 21.00 11.03 -11.44
CA ASP A 148 19.85 11.63 -10.77
C ASP A 148 18.82 10.56 -10.38
N LYS A 149 18.63 9.57 -11.26
CA LYS A 149 17.78 8.40 -10.95
C LYS A 149 18.33 7.58 -9.79
N ARG A 150 19.65 7.38 -9.75
CA ARG A 150 20.33 6.65 -8.68
C ARG A 150 20.27 7.40 -7.35
N GLU A 151 20.48 8.72 -7.35
CA GLU A 151 20.29 9.56 -6.16
C GLU A 151 18.87 9.42 -5.61
N THR A 152 17.87 9.47 -6.49
CA THR A 152 16.46 9.29 -6.10
C THR A 152 16.21 7.90 -5.51
N ALA A 153 16.70 6.83 -6.16
CA ALA A 153 16.57 5.47 -5.66
C ALA A 153 17.25 5.29 -4.29
N MET A 154 18.46 5.84 -4.11
CA MET A 154 19.18 5.81 -2.84
C MET A 154 18.43 6.53 -1.72
N ASN A 155 17.82 7.68 -2.00
CA ASN A 155 17.00 8.40 -1.02
C ASN A 155 15.75 7.60 -0.64
N ASN A 156 15.11 6.92 -1.60
CA ASN A 156 14.01 6.02 -1.32
C ASN A 156 14.45 4.84 -0.43
N LEU A 157 15.62 4.25 -0.69
CA LEU A 157 16.19 3.23 0.20
C LEU A 157 16.48 3.76 1.60
N LEU A 158 16.94 5.00 1.74
CA LEU A 158 17.16 5.62 3.05
C LEU A 158 15.85 5.76 3.84
N VAL A 159 14.75 6.11 3.18
CA VAL A 159 13.42 6.13 3.81
C VAL A 159 13.02 4.72 4.25
N LEU A 160 13.15 3.74 3.37
CA LEU A 160 12.84 2.33 3.68
C LEU A 160 13.70 1.76 4.81
N ALA A 161 14.97 2.15 4.91
CA ALA A 161 15.89 1.71 5.97
C ALA A 161 15.48 2.19 7.37
N ARG A 162 14.68 3.25 7.47
CA ARG A 162 14.11 3.74 8.74
C ARG A 162 12.89 2.97 9.18
N GLU A 163 12.21 2.32 8.25
CA GLU A 163 11.02 1.50 8.51
C GLU A 163 11.42 0.06 8.83
N ARG A 164 10.81 -0.55 9.85
CA ARG A 164 11.17 -1.91 10.28
C ARG A 164 11.10 -2.92 9.14
N ALA A 165 10.06 -2.87 8.30
CA ALA A 165 9.86 -3.81 7.20
C ALA A 165 10.86 -3.57 6.05
N GLY A 166 11.05 -2.32 5.64
CA GLY A 166 12.01 -1.97 4.59
C GLY A 166 13.44 -2.32 4.99
N ALA A 167 13.81 -2.06 6.24
CA ALA A 167 15.13 -2.34 6.75
C ALA A 167 15.42 -3.86 6.90
N GLU A 168 14.41 -4.67 7.23
CA GLU A 168 14.50 -6.14 7.20
C GLU A 168 14.73 -6.65 5.77
N GLU A 169 14.01 -6.10 4.79
CA GLU A 169 14.12 -6.53 3.39
C GLU A 169 15.46 -6.12 2.77
N ILE A 170 15.93 -4.89 3.03
CA ILE A 170 17.27 -4.44 2.62
C ILE A 170 18.34 -5.38 3.17
N PHE A 171 18.21 -5.82 4.42
CA PHE A 171 19.16 -6.73 5.04
C PHE A 171 19.12 -8.13 4.39
N LYS A 172 17.93 -8.68 4.16
CA LYS A 172 17.73 -9.98 3.47
C LYS A 172 18.28 -10.00 2.05
N LYS A 173 18.26 -8.87 1.35
CA LYS A 173 18.75 -8.71 -0.02
C LYS A 173 20.23 -8.31 -0.11
N GLU A 174 21.00 -8.59 0.94
CA GLU A 174 22.44 -8.31 1.03
C GLU A 174 22.80 -6.83 0.86
N GLY A 175 21.88 -5.91 1.22
CA GLY A 175 22.06 -4.48 1.02
C GLY A 175 23.32 -3.92 1.67
N VAL A 176 23.72 -4.43 2.83
CA VAL A 176 24.97 -4.03 3.52
C VAL A 176 26.20 -4.33 2.67
N SER A 177 26.30 -5.55 2.13
CA SER A 177 27.41 -5.97 1.27
C SER A 177 27.47 -5.13 0.00
N LYS A 178 26.31 -4.90 -0.64
CA LYS A 178 26.20 -4.04 -1.83
C LYS A 178 26.64 -2.61 -1.56
N ILE A 179 26.28 -2.03 -0.40
CA ILE A 179 26.73 -0.69 0.00
C ILE A 179 28.25 -0.64 0.17
N ILE A 180 28.84 -1.62 0.87
CA ILE A 180 30.30 -1.65 1.08
C ILE A 180 31.04 -1.70 -0.26
N GLN A 181 30.55 -2.49 -1.21
CA GLN A 181 31.13 -2.57 -2.56
C GLN A 181 30.91 -1.27 -3.34
N LEU A 182 29.71 -0.69 -3.27
CA LEU A 182 29.37 0.55 -3.96
C LEU A 182 30.27 1.71 -3.52
N VAL A 183 30.46 1.90 -2.22
CA VAL A 183 31.26 3.02 -1.66
C VAL A 183 32.71 3.01 -2.18
N LYS A 184 33.26 1.84 -2.55
CA LYS A 184 34.62 1.72 -3.10
C LYS A 184 34.76 2.19 -4.54
N VAL A 185 33.69 2.11 -5.34
CA VAL A 185 33.73 2.37 -6.79
C VAL A 185 32.94 3.61 -7.20
N GLU A 186 32.05 4.09 -6.32
CA GLU A 186 31.20 5.23 -6.57
C GLU A 186 32.00 6.53 -6.58
N LYS A 187 31.59 7.46 -7.46
CA LYS A 187 32.18 8.80 -7.58
C LYS A 187 31.20 9.90 -7.15
N ASN A 188 29.91 9.63 -7.19
CA ASN A 188 28.90 10.57 -6.73
C ASN A 188 28.89 10.64 -5.20
N GLU A 189 29.39 11.75 -4.67
CA GLU A 189 29.47 11.98 -3.22
C GLU A 189 28.13 11.87 -2.51
N LYS A 190 27.03 12.31 -3.13
CA LYS A 190 25.70 12.24 -2.51
C LYS A 190 25.23 10.79 -2.39
N VAL A 191 25.47 9.97 -3.43
CA VAL A 191 25.17 8.54 -3.40
C VAL A 191 25.98 7.86 -2.30
N ILE A 192 27.28 8.16 -2.18
CA ILE A 192 28.14 7.63 -1.10
C ILE A 192 27.61 8.02 0.27
N CYS A 193 27.30 9.31 0.48
CA CYS A 193 26.78 9.81 1.75
C CYS A 193 25.47 9.12 2.14
N THR A 194 24.54 8.98 1.20
CA THR A 194 23.26 8.30 1.43
C THR A 194 23.49 6.81 1.71
N ALA A 195 24.43 6.15 1.03
CA ALA A 195 24.76 4.75 1.27
C ALA A 195 25.29 4.51 2.69
N ILE A 196 26.21 5.35 3.16
CA ILE A 196 26.75 5.29 4.52
C ILE A 196 25.64 5.54 5.55
N ARG A 197 24.74 6.50 5.30
CA ARG A 197 23.59 6.77 6.18
C ARG A 197 22.63 5.59 6.26
N ILE A 198 22.39 4.87 5.15
CA ILE A 198 21.57 3.65 5.16
C ILE A 198 22.16 2.63 6.13
N ILE A 199 23.48 2.40 6.11
CA ILE A 199 24.12 1.50 7.08
C ILE A 199 23.84 1.93 8.53
N GLY A 200 23.96 3.23 8.83
CA GLY A 200 23.60 3.75 10.15
C GLY A 200 22.14 3.47 10.54
N GLU A 201 21.18 3.76 9.66
CA GLU A 201 19.76 3.54 9.93
C GLU A 201 19.40 2.04 10.08
N LEU A 202 20.08 1.14 9.34
CA LEU A 202 19.91 -0.30 9.50
C LEU A 202 20.32 -0.78 10.90
N CYS A 203 21.27 -0.14 11.56
CA CYS A 203 21.76 -0.52 12.89
C CYS A 203 20.94 0.11 14.01
N LYS A 204 20.28 1.24 13.74
CA LYS A 204 19.53 2.01 14.73
C LYS A 204 18.50 1.14 15.47
N ASN A 205 18.59 1.17 16.80
CA ASN A 205 17.69 0.45 17.72
C ASN A 205 17.57 -1.06 17.46
N ASN A 206 18.57 -1.72 16.86
CA ASN A 206 18.53 -3.16 16.61
C ASN A 206 19.91 -3.82 16.75
N ILE A 207 20.13 -4.42 17.92
CA ILE A 207 21.40 -5.06 18.31
C ILE A 207 21.83 -6.14 17.32
N ASN A 208 20.92 -6.99 16.85
CA ASN A 208 21.25 -8.10 15.95
C ASN A 208 21.77 -7.61 14.59
N ARG A 209 21.16 -6.53 14.05
CA ARG A 209 21.64 -5.90 12.81
C ARG A 209 22.95 -5.18 13.05
N THR A 210 23.11 -4.44 14.15
CA THR A 210 24.38 -3.80 14.52
C THR A 210 25.52 -4.81 14.60
N GLU A 211 25.32 -5.93 15.30
CA GLU A 211 26.33 -6.99 15.42
C GLU A 211 26.69 -7.57 14.04
N SER A 212 25.69 -7.81 13.21
CA SER A 212 25.90 -8.35 11.87
C SER A 212 26.62 -7.36 10.96
N VAL A 213 26.20 -6.09 10.93
CA VAL A 213 26.87 -5.02 10.18
C VAL A 213 28.30 -4.84 10.66
N ALA A 214 28.56 -4.85 11.97
CA ALA A 214 29.91 -4.75 12.52
C ALA A 214 30.84 -5.87 12.00
N LYS A 215 30.33 -7.08 11.81
CA LYS A 215 31.08 -8.20 11.21
C LYS A 215 31.41 -7.97 9.73
N PHE A 216 30.52 -7.33 8.97
CA PHE A 216 30.72 -7.07 7.53
C PHE A 216 31.57 -5.83 7.25
N VAL A 217 31.27 -4.75 7.94
CA VAL A 217 31.90 -3.44 7.76
C VAL A 217 33.31 -3.45 8.36
N GLY A 218 33.45 -3.95 9.58
CA GLY A 218 34.72 -3.96 10.31
C GLY A 218 35.25 -2.56 10.62
N LEU A 219 36.19 -2.49 11.58
CA LEU A 219 36.89 -1.23 11.90
C LEU A 219 37.65 -0.62 10.69
N PRO A 220 38.28 -1.41 9.79
CA PRO A 220 39.02 -0.85 8.65
C PRO A 220 38.15 0.00 7.71
N TRP A 221 36.95 -0.46 7.34
CA TRP A 221 36.07 0.30 6.45
C TRP A 221 35.62 1.60 7.10
N CYS A 222 35.29 1.57 8.40
CA CYS A 222 34.94 2.77 9.16
C CYS A 222 36.05 3.82 9.16
N LEU A 223 37.31 3.40 9.30
CA LEU A 223 38.45 4.30 9.23
C LEU A 223 38.66 4.83 7.81
N GLU A 224 38.45 4.00 6.79
CA GLU A 224 38.56 4.38 5.38
C GLU A 224 37.56 5.48 5.01
N ILE A 225 36.28 5.33 5.36
CA ILE A 225 35.26 6.35 5.06
C ILE A 225 35.44 7.65 5.87
N MET A 226 36.00 7.56 7.08
CA MET A 226 36.35 8.75 7.87
C MET A 226 37.57 9.49 7.33
N ASN A 227 38.49 8.78 6.68
CA ASN A 227 39.68 9.37 6.05
C ASN A 227 39.36 9.93 4.64
N SER A 228 38.26 10.67 4.52
CA SER A 228 37.81 11.29 3.28
C SER A 228 38.08 12.79 3.29
N THR A 229 38.38 13.35 2.12
CA THR A 229 38.51 14.80 1.92
C THR A 229 37.16 15.51 1.83
N SER A 230 36.05 14.77 1.66
CA SER A 230 34.70 15.34 1.61
C SER A 230 34.10 15.42 3.01
N VAL A 231 33.83 16.65 3.46
CA VAL A 231 33.17 16.93 4.75
C VAL A 231 31.82 16.21 4.85
N GLN A 232 31.11 16.04 3.74
CA GLN A 232 29.80 15.37 3.73
C GLN A 232 29.93 13.87 4.04
N ILE A 233 30.94 13.22 3.45
CA ILE A 233 31.25 11.80 3.69
C ILE A 233 31.70 11.61 5.13
N VAL A 234 32.57 12.49 5.64
CA VAL A 234 33.01 12.44 7.05
C VAL A 234 31.83 12.57 8.01
N ASN A 235 30.92 13.53 7.77
CA ASN A 235 29.72 13.70 8.61
C ASN A 235 28.79 12.48 8.57
N ALA A 236 28.59 11.88 7.38
CA ALA A 236 27.81 10.65 7.25
C ALA A 236 28.46 9.47 7.98
N SER A 237 29.80 9.38 7.93
CA SER A 237 30.60 8.36 8.60
C SER A 237 30.52 8.48 10.12
N GLN A 238 30.64 9.71 10.64
CA GLN A 238 30.46 10.01 12.07
C GLN A 238 29.08 9.59 12.57
N TYR A 239 28.02 9.94 11.82
CA TYR A 239 26.67 9.49 12.14
C TYR A 239 26.57 7.96 12.17
N CYS A 240 27.08 7.28 11.15
CA CYS A 240 27.07 5.82 11.08
C CYS A 240 27.78 5.22 12.31
N LEU A 241 28.93 5.74 12.70
CA LEU A 241 29.69 5.26 13.86
C LEU A 241 28.97 5.51 15.19
N GLN A 242 28.38 6.68 15.38
CA GLN A 242 27.61 7.02 16.59
C GLN A 242 26.39 6.12 16.81
N VAL A 243 25.83 5.56 15.73
CA VAL A 243 24.68 4.66 15.82
C VAL A 243 25.12 3.20 16.03
N ASN A 244 26.35 2.86 15.67
CA ASN A 244 26.89 1.49 15.73
C ASN A 244 27.68 1.17 17.01
N ILE A 245 28.15 2.19 17.74
CA ILE A 245 28.96 2.09 18.97
C ILE A 245 28.13 2.62 20.14
#